data_AF-A0A0F9MUA6-F1
#
_entry.id   AF-A0A0F9MUA6-F1
#
_cell.length_a   1.000
_cell.length_b   1.000
_cell.length_c   1.000
_cell.angle_alpha   90.00
_cell.angle_beta   90.00
_cell.angle_gamma   90.00
#
_symmetry.space_group_name_H-M   'P 1'
#
loop_
_entity.id
_entity.type
_entity.pdbx_description
1 polymer ?
#
loop_
_entity_poly.entity_id
_entity_poly.type
_entity_poly.pdbx_seq_one_letter_code
_entity_poly.pdbx_strand_id
1 'polypeptide(L)' 'MHPTITKMIDVVANGDADQIAPLLAKDVRFMPPTYYKTWTGRVPVAAVLGHVGQVFSDFKYRR' A
#
# COMPACT_ATOMS: atom_id res chain seq x y z
N MET A 1 4.68 10.05 15.41
CA MET A 1 4.62 9.09 14.29
C MET A 1 5.44 9.68 13.14
N HIS A 2 6.23 8.89 12.40
CA HIS A 2 7.03 9.42 11.29
C HIS A 2 6.11 9.91 10.16
N PRO A 3 6.41 11.02 9.44
CA PRO A 3 5.53 11.60 8.43
C PRO A 3 5.05 10.61 7.35
N THR A 4 5.93 9.69 6.93
CA THR A 4 5.58 8.62 5.99
C THR A 4 4.48 7.71 6.51
N ILE A 5 4.49 7.38 7.81
CA ILE A 5 3.49 6.48 8.40
C ILE A 5 2.13 7.18 8.46
N THR A 6 2.10 8.47 8.82
CA THR A 6 0.85 9.25 8.82
C THR A 6 0.24 9.27 7.43
N LYS A 7 1.03 9.61 6.41
CA LYS A 7 0.54 9.67 5.04
C LYS A 7 0.16 8.31 4.47
N MET A 8 0.87 7.25 4.86
CA MET A 8 0.55 5.87 4.45
C MET A 8 -0.81 5.43 4.97
N ILE A 9 -1.14 5.75 6.24
CA ILE A 9 -2.44 5.42 6.83
C ILE A 9 -3.59 6.05 6.02
N ASP A 10 -3.46 7.33 5.67
CA ASP A 10 -4.50 8.05 4.94
C ASP A 10 -4.65 7.53 3.51
N VAL A 11 -3.53 7.35 2.81
CA VAL A 11 -3.53 7.05 1.39
C VAL A 11 -3.88 5.59 1.09
N VAL A 12 -3.34 4.64 1.87
CA VAL A 12 -3.60 3.20 1.65
C VAL A 12 -5.05 2.85 1.98
N ALA A 13 -5.64 3.49 2.99
CA ALA A 13 -7.06 3.31 3.31
C ALA A 13 -7.99 3.74 2.16
N ASN A 14 -7.57 4.73 1.35
CA ASN A 14 -8.34 5.21 0.19
C ASN A 14 -8.10 4.40 -1.09
N GLY A 15 -7.06 3.54 -1.12
CA GLY A 15 -6.76 2.70 -2.28
C GLY A 15 -6.31 3.46 -3.55
N ASP A 16 -5.83 4.70 -3.43
CA ASP A 16 -5.37 5.50 -4.57
C ASP A 16 -3.91 5.16 -4.92
N ALA A 17 -3.70 4.38 -5.98
CA ALA A 17 -2.39 3.92 -6.41
C ALA A 17 -1.41 5.06 -6.76
N ASP A 18 -1.91 6.18 -7.32
CA ASP A 18 -1.08 7.31 -7.73
C ASP A 18 -0.53 8.06 -6.52
N GLN A 19 -1.26 8.04 -5.41
CA GLN A 19 -0.80 8.59 -4.13
C GLN A 19 0.09 7.62 -3.34
N ILE A 20 -0.07 6.30 -3.53
CA ILE A 20 0.75 5.27 -2.87
C ILE A 20 2.17 5.25 -3.46
N ALA A 21 2.32 5.28 -4.78
CA ALA A 21 3.61 5.06 -5.45
C ALA A 21 4.75 6.02 -4.99
N PRO A 22 4.52 7.32 -4.75
CA PRO A 22 5.55 8.24 -4.25
C PRO A 22 6.03 7.96 -2.82
N LEU A 23 5.25 7.23 -2.02
CA LEU A 23 5.62 6.85 -0.65
C LEU A 23 6.58 5.65 -0.60
N LEU A 24 6.68 4.91 -1.70
CA LEU A 24 7.43 3.67 -1.77
C LEU A 24 8.85 3.91 -2.27
N ALA A 25 9.81 3.20 -1.67
CA ALA A 25 11.15 3.10 -2.22
C ALA A 25 11.10 2.53 -3.65
N LYS A 26 12.07 2.93 -4.50
CA LYS A 26 12.14 2.46 -5.89
C LYS A 26 12.15 0.94 -5.99
N ASP A 27 12.80 0.28 -5.03
CA ASP A 27 13.03 -1.16 -4.88
C ASP A 27 12.19 -1.80 -3.75
N VAL A 28 11.08 -1.18 -3.37
CA VAL A 28 10.16 -1.72 -2.36
C VAL A 28 9.82 -3.19 -2.61
N ARG A 29 9.74 -3.97 -1.53
CA ARG A 29 9.32 -5.37 -1.54
C ARG A 29 8.00 -5.52 -0.81
N PHE A 30 7.02 -6.12 -1.46
CA PHE A 30 5.70 -6.39 -0.90
C PHE A 30 5.40 -7.88 -0.88
N MET A 31 4.91 -8.36 0.26
CA MET A 31 4.62 -9.77 0.53
C MET A 31 3.13 -9.88 0.88
N PRO A 32 2.28 -10.36 -0.05
CA PRO A 32 0.85 -10.45 0.17
C PRO A 32 0.51 -11.63 1.11
N PRO A 33 -0.64 -11.57 1.81
CA PRO A 33 -1.07 -12.63 2.71
C PRO A 33 -1.55 -13.90 2.00
N THR A 34 -1.82 -13.83 0.69
CA THR A 34 -2.45 -14.92 -0.09
C THR A 34 -1.47 -15.98 -0.57
N TYR A 35 -0.19 -15.65 -0.78
CA TYR A 35 0.80 -16.59 -1.32
C TYR A 35 2.23 -16.20 -0.91
N TYR A 36 3.11 -17.20 -0.79
CA TYR A 36 4.51 -17.01 -0.43
C TYR A 36 5.35 -16.55 -1.62
N LYS A 37 5.13 -15.30 -2.06
CA LYS A 37 5.91 -14.62 -3.12
C LYS A 37 6.15 -13.16 -2.75
N THR A 38 7.04 -12.49 -3.48
CA THR A 38 7.40 -11.08 -3.28
C THR A 38 7.24 -10.30 -4.58
N TRP A 39 6.53 -9.17 -4.51
CA TRP A 39 6.46 -8.17 -5.56
C TRP A 39 7.53 -7.11 -5.32
N THR A 40 8.27 -6.74 -6.37
CA THR A 40 9.35 -5.76 -6.25
C THR A 40 9.09 -4.56 -7.16
N GLY A 41 9.29 -3.36 -6.63
CA GLY A 41 9.21 -2.10 -7.36
C GLY A 41 7.95 -1.30 -7.08
N ARG A 42 8.08 0.03 -7.02
CA ARG A 42 6.98 0.92 -6.60
C ARG A 42 5.74 0.86 -7.49
N VAL A 43 5.91 0.73 -8.81
CA VAL A 43 4.78 0.71 -9.76
C VAL A 43 3.91 -0.54 -9.57
N PRO A 44 4.43 -1.78 -9.63
CA PRO A 44 3.61 -2.96 -9.42
C PRO A 44 3.06 -3.03 -7.99
N VAL A 45 3.83 -2.63 -6.97
CA VAL A 45 3.36 -2.66 -5.58
C VAL A 45 2.23 -1.66 -5.32
N ALA A 46 2.33 -0.44 -5.85
CA ALA A 46 1.26 0.56 -5.72
C ALA A 46 -0.03 0.10 -6.41
N ALA A 47 0.07 -0.51 -7.59
CA ALA A 47 -1.09 -1.06 -8.30
C ALA A 47 -1.78 -2.16 -7.49
N VAL A 48 -1.01 -3.08 -6.89
CA VAL A 48 -1.55 -4.14 -6.03
C VAL A 48 -2.25 -3.56 -4.80
N LEU A 49 -1.60 -2.62 -4.10
CA LEU A 49 -2.19 -1.99 -2.91
C LEU A 49 -3.44 -1.18 -3.24
N GLY A 50 -3.45 -0.47 -4.37
CA GLY A 50 -4.64 0.24 -4.84
C GLY A 50 -5.82 -0.71 -5.10
N HIS A 51 -5.57 -1.83 -5.77
CA HIS A 51 -6.61 -2.83 -6.01
C HIS A 51 -7.13 -3.46 -4.71
N VAL A 52 -6.24 -3.79 -3.76
CA VAL A 52 -6.62 -4.32 -2.46
C VAL A 52 -7.50 -3.34 -1.68
N GLY A 53 -7.20 -2.03 -1.77
CA GLY A 53 -8.03 -0.97 -1.18
C GLY A 53 -9.47 -0.94 -1.71
N GLN A 54 -9.68 -1.32 -2.98
CA GLN A 54 -11.02 -1.40 -3.58
C GLN A 54 -11.80 -2.66 -3.15
N VAL A 55 -11.12 -3.69 -2.63
CA VAL A 55 -11.74 -4.95 -2.18
C VAL A 55 -12.24 -4.83 -0.74
N PHE A 56 -11.53 -4.10 0.11
CA PHE A 56 -11.92 -3.95 1.52
C PHE A 56 -12.98 -2.86 1.71
N SER A 57 -14.00 -3.16 2.53
CA SER A 57 -14.97 -2.19 3.05
C SER A 57 -14.76 -1.96 4.54
N ASP A 58 -15.11 -0.77 5.03
CA ASP A 58 -15.00 -0.38 6.45
C ASP A 58 -13.57 -0.54 7.03
N PHE A 59 -12.56 -0.35 6.19
CA PHE A 59 -11.16 -0.50 6.58
C PHE A 59 -10.75 0.60 7.58
N LYS A 60 -10.21 0.20 8.73
CA LYS A 60 -9.70 1.12 9.74
C LYS A 60 -8.44 0.58 10.42
N TYR A 61 -7.42 1.43 10.49
CA TYR A 61 -6.26 1.17 11.34
C TYR A 61 -6.68 1.23 12.82
N ARG A 62 -6.03 0.42 13.65
CA ARG A 62 -6.17 0.44 15.12
C ARG A 62 -4.83 0.84 15.73
N ARG A 63 -4.88 1.50 16.88
CA ARG A 63 -3.70 1.97 17.62
C ARG A 63 -3.07 0.87 18.45
#